data_AF-A0A967WGQ4-F1
#
_entry.id   AF-A0A967WGQ4-F1
#
_cell.length_a   1.000
_cell.length_b   1.000
_cell.length_c   1.000
_cell.angle_alpha   90.00
_cell.angle_beta   90.00
_cell.angle_gamma   90.00
#
_symmetry.space_group_name_H-M   'P 1'
#
loop_
_entity.id
_entity.type
_entity.pdbx_description
1 polymer ?
#
loop_
_entity_poly.entity_id
_entity_poly.type
_entity_poly.pdbx_seq_one_letter_code
_entity_poly.pdbx_strand_id
1 'polypeptide(L)'
;PMFSALKYSGEPLYRYARAQKPVERQARRVTIHRLQFLAFRPPLVTIEVECGKGTYIRALAHDLGQQLGCGAHLAALTRLRVGPFAQ
;
A
#
# COMPACT_ATOMS: atom_id res chain seq x y z
N PRO A 1 -0.62 -6.16 3.14
CA PRO A 1 -0.19 -5.87 4.54
C PRO A 1 -1.02 -6.71 5.52
N MET A 2 -0.49 -7.04 6.72
CA MET A 2 -1.24 -7.78 7.75
C MET A 2 -2.51 -7.04 8.20
N PHE A 3 -2.44 -5.71 8.30
CA PHE A 3 -3.62 -4.87 8.49
C PHE A 3 -4.40 -4.67 7.16
N SER A 4 -5.09 -5.71 6.72
CA SER A 4 -5.97 -5.69 5.54
C SER A 4 -7.24 -6.52 5.75
N ALA A 5 -8.24 -6.30 4.89
CA ALA A 5 -9.49 -7.05 4.86
C ALA A 5 -9.40 -8.37 4.07
N LEU A 6 -8.22 -8.73 3.54
CA LEU A 6 -8.04 -10.03 2.90
C LEU A 6 -8.31 -11.14 3.90
N LYS A 7 -8.97 -12.21 3.47
CA LYS A 7 -9.29 -13.35 4.33
C LYS A 7 -8.20 -14.41 4.24
N TYR A 8 -7.87 -14.98 5.39
CA TYR A 8 -7.10 -16.21 5.54
C TYR A 8 -7.94 -17.17 6.38
N SER A 9 -8.17 -18.39 5.88
CA SER A 9 -9.00 -19.41 6.53
C SER A 9 -10.35 -18.89 7.05
N GLY A 10 -11.02 -18.05 6.24
CA GLY A 10 -12.34 -17.49 6.56
C GLY A 10 -12.33 -16.18 7.37
N GLU A 11 -11.22 -15.81 8.00
CA GLU A 11 -11.12 -14.61 8.83
C GLU A 11 -10.27 -13.49 8.20
N PRO A 12 -10.60 -12.20 8.39
CA PRO A 12 -9.78 -11.09 7.91
C PRO A 12 -8.38 -11.03 8.57
N LEU A 13 -7.35 -10.76 7.78
CA LEU A 13 -5.95 -10.67 8.22
C LEU A 13 -5.72 -9.67 9.36
N TYR A 14 -6.48 -8.58 9.43
CA TYR A 14 -6.35 -7.63 10.54
C TYR A 14 -6.65 -8.24 11.91
N ARG A 15 -7.47 -9.31 11.99
CA ARG A 15 -7.77 -10.01 13.26
C ARG A 15 -6.54 -10.75 13.76
N TYR A 16 -5.89 -11.52 12.88
CA TYR A 16 -4.63 -12.18 13.18
C TYR A 16 -3.52 -11.20 13.57
N ALA A 17 -3.44 -10.06 12.85
CA ALA A 17 -2.49 -8.99 13.16
C ALA A 17 -2.66 -8.43 14.58
N ARG A 18 -3.91 -8.16 14.99
CA ARG A 18 -4.23 -7.68 16.34
C ARG A 18 -3.98 -8.74 17.42
N ALA A 19 -4.14 -10.02 17.08
CA ALA A 19 -3.87 -11.15 17.97
C ALA A 19 -2.37 -11.52 18.03
N GLN A 20 -1.48 -10.77 17.39
CA GLN A 20 -0.04 -11.07 17.27
C GLN A 20 0.25 -12.47 16.71
N LYS A 21 -0.67 -13.01 15.89
CA LYS A 21 -0.51 -14.30 15.19
C LYS A 21 -0.07 -14.01 13.74
N PRO A 22 1.23 -14.10 13.42
CA PRO A 22 1.68 -13.90 12.05
C PRO A 22 1.11 -15.02 11.17
N VAL A 23 0.60 -14.62 10.01
CA VAL A 23 0.12 -15.53 8.97
C VAL A 23 1.05 -15.41 7.78
N GLU A 24 1.45 -16.54 7.20
CA GLU A 24 2.23 -16.55 5.98
C GLU A 24 1.39 -15.97 4.83
N ARG A 25 1.94 -14.95 4.16
CA ARG A 25 1.26 -14.23 3.09
C ARG A 25 1.95 -14.51 1.78
N GLN A 26 1.19 -15.05 0.83
CA GLN A 26 1.66 -15.13 -0.54
C GLN A 26 1.72 -13.73 -1.17
N ALA A 27 2.84 -13.42 -1.83
CA ALA A 27 2.97 -12.22 -2.63
C ALA A 27 1.90 -12.23 -3.73
N ARG A 28 1.24 -11.08 -3.94
CA ARG A 28 0.24 -10.94 -5.00
C ARG A 28 0.80 -10.00 -6.06
N ARG A 29 0.74 -10.44 -7.31
CA ARG A 29 1.10 -9.58 -8.44
C ARG A 29 0.11 -8.43 -8.53
N VAL A 30 0.63 -7.22 -8.60
CA VAL A 30 -0.10 -5.98 -8.83
C VAL A 30 0.53 -5.27 -10.02
N THR A 31 -0.21 -4.34 -10.62
CA THR A 31 0.28 -3.53 -11.74
C THR A 31 0.30 -2.07 -11.32
N ILE A 32 1.45 -1.43 -11.47
CA ILE A 32 1.58 0.03 -11.42
C ILE A 32 1.60 0.52 -12.86
N HIS A 33 0.55 1.24 -13.26
CA HIS A 33 0.42 1.78 -14.61
C HIS A 33 1.22 3.09 -14.78
N ARG A 34 1.23 3.92 -13.73
CA ARG A 34 2.04 5.15 -13.67
C ARG A 34 2.48 5.42 -12.24
N LEU A 35 3.71 5.89 -12.09
CA LEU A 35 4.28 6.36 -10.83
C LEU A 35 4.93 7.72 -11.10
N GLN A 36 4.42 8.78 -10.49
CA GLN A 36 4.95 10.13 -10.68
C GLN A 36 5.40 10.72 -9.34
N PHE A 37 6.62 11.25 -9.32
CA PHE A 37 7.12 12.06 -8.22
C PHE A 37 6.55 13.47 -8.35
N LEU A 38 5.95 13.98 -7.27
CA LEU A 38 5.33 15.31 -7.27
C LEU A 38 6.12 16.32 -6.45
N ALA A 39 6.58 15.92 -5.26
CA ALA A 39 7.29 16.81 -4.36
C ALA A 39 8.13 16.04 -3.35
N PHE A 40 9.21 16.69 -2.90
CA PHE A 40 9.96 16.26 -1.73
C PHE A 40 10.14 17.44 -0.79
N ARG A 41 9.60 17.29 0.42
CA ARG A 41 9.75 18.21 1.54
C ARG A 41 10.14 17.38 2.75
N PRO A 42 11.44 17.13 2.98
CA PRO A 42 11.91 16.21 4.00
C PRO A 42 11.18 16.42 5.35
N PRO A 43 10.71 15.35 6.00
CA PRO A 43 10.89 13.94 5.64
C PRO A 43 9.81 13.39 4.67
N LEU A 44 8.98 14.24 4.07
CA LEU A 44 7.82 13.85 3.26
C LEU A 44 8.14 13.79 1.76
N VAL A 45 7.76 12.69 1.13
CA VAL A 45 7.72 12.54 -0.33
C VAL A 45 6.25 12.43 -0.76
N THR A 46 5.87 13.17 -1.79
CA THR A 46 4.55 13.08 -2.43
C THR A 46 4.69 12.44 -3.79
N ILE A 47 3.92 11.37 -4.01
CA ILE A 47 3.83 10.67 -5.28
C ILE A 47 2.37 10.57 -5.70
N GLU A 48 2.15 10.51 -7.02
CA GLU A 48 0.89 10.10 -7.61
C GLU A 48 1.04 8.73 -8.25
N VAL A 49 0.05 7.87 -8.04
CA VAL A 49 0.09 6.49 -8.48
C VAL A 49 -1.18 6.14 -9.23
N GLU A 50 -1.02 5.61 -10.44
CA GLU A 50 -2.07 4.89 -11.15
C GLU A 50 -1.76 3.39 -11.07
N CYS A 51 -2.72 2.60 -10.57
CA CYS A 51 -2.49 1.19 -10.29
C CYS A 51 -3.74 0.34 -10.54
N GLY A 52 -3.51 -0.93 -10.83
CA GLY A 52 -4.56 -1.94 -10.95
C GLY A 52 -5.20 -2.29 -9.61
N LYS A 53 -6.29 -3.08 -9.67
CA LYS A 53 -7.03 -3.56 -8.49
C LYS A 53 -6.12 -4.32 -7.51
N GLY A 54 -6.41 -4.19 -6.22
CA GLY A 54 -5.71 -4.92 -5.16
C GLY A 54 -4.34 -4.34 -4.76
N THR A 55 -3.95 -3.21 -5.34
CA THR A 55 -2.73 -2.50 -4.95
C THR A 55 -2.90 -1.85 -3.58
N TYR A 56 -2.02 -2.20 -2.65
CA TYR A 56 -1.97 -1.56 -1.33
C TYR A 56 -0.93 -0.45 -1.34
N ILE A 57 -1.36 0.81 -1.44
CA ILE A 57 -0.45 1.98 -1.42
C ILE A 57 0.42 2.01 -0.15
N ARG A 58 -0.10 1.53 0.98
CA ARG A 58 0.69 1.35 2.22
C ARG A 58 1.86 0.36 2.06
N ALA A 59 1.66 -0.72 1.31
CA ALA A 59 2.74 -1.68 1.05
C ALA A 59 3.75 -1.08 0.08
N LEU A 60 3.28 -0.41 -0.98
CA LEU A 60 4.15 0.31 -1.92
C LEU A 60 5.05 1.33 -1.21
N ALA A 61 4.50 2.15 -0.31
CA ALA A 61 5.28 3.10 0.48
C ALA A 61 6.35 2.40 1.32
N HIS A 62 5.99 1.30 1.98
CA HIS A 62 6.94 0.49 2.75
C HIS A 62 8.07 -0.05 1.87
N ASP A 63 7.74 -0.68 0.74
CA ASP A 63 8.69 -1.31 -0.17
C ASP A 63 9.64 -0.26 -0.77
N LEU A 64 9.14 0.91 -1.18
CA LEU A 64 9.97 2.03 -1.64
C LEU A 64 10.95 2.51 -0.56
N GLY A 65 10.47 2.67 0.68
CA GLY A 65 11.33 3.05 1.80
C GLY A 65 12.40 2.01 2.12
N GLN A 66 12.07 0.72 2.02
CA GLN A 66 13.06 -0.37 2.17
C GLN A 66 14.12 -0.29 1.06
N GLN A 67 13.72 -0.08 -0.20
CA GLN A 67 14.66 0.06 -1.31
C GLN A 67 15.57 1.29 -1.17
N LEU A 68 15.09 2.37 -0.55
CA LEU A 68 15.88 3.57 -0.27
C LEU A 68 16.75 3.44 0.99
N GLY A 69 16.62 2.36 1.77
CA GLY A 69 17.43 2.10 2.97
C GLY A 69 17.05 2.91 4.21
N CYS A 70 16.04 3.78 4.14
CA CYS A 70 15.60 4.61 5.28
C CYS A 70 14.27 4.13 5.91
N GLY A 71 13.54 3.25 5.21
CA GLY A 71 12.17 2.88 5.57
C GLY A 71 11.17 4.00 5.28
N ALA A 72 9.91 3.63 5.05
CA ALA A 72 8.84 4.59 4.86
C ALA A 72 7.49 3.98 5.24
N HIS A 73 6.53 4.84 5.54
CA HIS A 73 5.14 4.49 5.76
C HIS A 73 4.25 5.58 5.16
N LEU A 74 3.00 5.22 4.89
CA LEU A 74 2.03 6.15 4.33
C LEU A 74 1.60 7.18 5.39
N ALA A 75 1.86 8.46 5.15
CA ALA A 75 1.43 9.55 6.02
C ALA A 75 0.02 10.08 5.66
N ALA A 76 -0.28 10.21 4.37
CA ALA A 76 -1.57 10.67 3.86
C ALA A 76 -1.91 10.00 2.52
N LEU A 77 -3.19 9.85 2.20
CA LEU A 77 -3.67 9.27 0.94
C LEU A 77 -5.00 9.87 0.53
N THR A 78 -5.04 10.38 -0.70
CA THR A 78 -6.26 10.83 -1.38
C THR A 78 -6.45 9.98 -2.63
N ARG A 79 -7.66 9.46 -2.83
CA ARG A 79 -7.98 8.68 -4.03
C ARG A 79 -8.65 9.58 -5.06
N LEU A 80 -7.88 10.06 -6.03
CA LEU A 80 -8.32 11.03 -7.03
C LEU A 80 -9.38 10.47 -8.01
N ARG A 81 -9.30 9.19 -8.36
CA ARG A 81 -10.23 8.54 -9.29
C ARG A 81 -10.40 7.03 -9.06
N VAL A 82 -11.51 6.47 -9.55
CA VAL A 82 -11.78 5.04 -9.65
C VAL A 82 -12.33 4.74 -11.04
N GLY A 83 -11.50 4.16 -11.92
CA GLY A 83 -11.89 3.92 -13.31
C GLY A 83 -12.30 5.23 -14.01
N PRO A 84 -13.52 5.32 -14.59
CA PRO A 84 -14.01 6.53 -15.24
C PRO A 84 -14.54 7.60 -14.26
N PHE A 85 -14.67 7.28 -12.98
CA PHE A 85 -15.22 8.21 -11.98
C PHE A 85 -14.09 9.01 -11.33
N ALA A 86 -14.10 10.32 -11.54
CA ALA A 86 -13.23 11.27 -10.85
C ALA A 86 -13.97 11.94 -9.68
N GLN A 87 -13.22 12.34 -8.65
CA GLN A 87 -13.72 13.21 -7.59
C GLN A 87 -13.90 14.65 -8.08
#